data_AF-A0A961XNA9-F1
#
_entry.id   AF-A0A961XNA9-F1
#
_cell.length_a   1.000
_cell.length_b   1.000
_cell.length_c   1.000
_cell.angle_alpha   90.00
_cell.angle_beta   90.00
_cell.angle_gamma   90.00
#
_symmetry.space_group_name_H-M   'P 1'
#
loop_
_entity.id
_entity.type
_entity.pdbx_description
1 polymer ?
#
loop_
_entity_poly.entity_id
_entity_poly.type
_entity_poly.pdbx_seq_one_letter_code
_entity_poly.pdbx_strand_id
1 'polypeptide(L)'
;MKIIIAIAAISSVVAFTAPAMAEDKLVENYSICMGGAGKLPGETVTAACTYLIDEAAVENEVTGYFYAMRAIANSDRSQNCSDALKVKQLITDPKLTDTIEGLISTNCS
;
A
#
# COMPACT_ATOMS: atom_id res chain seq x y z
N MET A 1 50.24 -32.44 -17.42
CA MET A 1 49.92 -32.08 -16.02
C MET A 1 49.39 -30.65 -16.00
N LYS A 2 48.16 -30.49 -15.48
CA LYS A 2 47.42 -29.25 -15.10
C LYS A 2 47.03 -28.23 -16.19
N ILE A 3 45.74 -28.27 -16.49
CA ILE A 3 44.85 -27.30 -17.14
C ILE A 3 44.62 -26.10 -16.21
N ILE A 4 44.56 -24.87 -16.75
CA ILE A 4 43.68 -23.82 -16.19
C ILE A 4 43.07 -23.04 -17.37
N ILE A 5 41.76 -23.24 -17.58
CA ILE A 5 40.91 -22.44 -18.47
C ILE A 5 40.39 -21.28 -17.62
N ALA A 6 40.75 -20.04 -17.95
CA ALA A 6 40.17 -18.86 -17.34
C ALA A 6 38.96 -18.41 -18.18
N ILE A 7 37.76 -18.77 -17.76
CA ILE A 7 36.51 -18.18 -18.27
C ILE A 7 36.32 -16.86 -17.53
N ALA A 8 36.62 -15.75 -18.20
CA ALA A 8 36.25 -14.42 -17.72
C ALA A 8 34.77 -14.16 -18.07
N ALA A 9 33.87 -14.55 -17.17
CA ALA A 9 32.50 -14.06 -17.19
C ALA A 9 32.46 -12.72 -16.43
N ILE A 10 32.54 -11.61 -17.15
CA ILE A 10 32.22 -10.30 -16.58
C ILE A 10 30.71 -10.11 -16.78
N SER A 11 29.93 -10.73 -15.90
CA SER A 11 28.52 -10.37 -15.71
C SER A 11 28.50 -9.06 -14.92
N SER A 12 28.28 -7.94 -15.60
CA SER A 12 27.92 -6.67 -14.97
C SER A 12 26.50 -6.79 -14.42
N VAL A 13 26.38 -7.37 -13.23
CA VAL A 13 25.19 -7.20 -12.39
C VAL A 13 25.26 -5.78 -11.85
N VAL A 14 24.50 -4.87 -12.45
CA VAL A 14 24.22 -3.58 -11.82
C VAL A 14 23.33 -3.89 -10.62
N ALA A 15 23.92 -3.99 -9.43
CA ALA A 15 23.17 -4.06 -8.19
C ALA A 15 22.49 -2.71 -7.98
N PHE A 16 21.18 -2.65 -8.29
CA PHE A 16 20.31 -1.61 -7.75
C PHE A 16 20.23 -1.83 -6.25
N THR A 17 21.12 -1.21 -5.49
CA THR A 17 20.94 -1.09 -4.04
C THR A 17 19.86 -0.03 -3.83
N ALA A 18 18.58 -0.42 -3.94
CA ALA A 18 17.56 0.31 -3.22
C ALA A 18 18.02 0.34 -1.75
N PRO A 19 17.98 1.49 -1.06
CA PRO A 19 18.41 1.53 0.33
C PRO A 19 17.47 0.64 1.14
N ALA A 20 18.00 -0.34 1.87
CA ALA A 20 17.23 -1.26 2.72
C ALA A 20 16.24 -0.51 3.66
N MET A 21 16.58 0.73 4.03
CA MET A 21 15.73 1.65 4.79
C MET A 21 14.37 1.97 4.14
N ALA A 22 14.26 1.93 2.81
CA ALA A 22 13.00 2.18 2.09
C ALA A 22 12.07 0.95 2.18
N GLU A 23 12.63 -0.25 2.06
CA GLU A 23 11.88 -1.50 2.22
C GLU A 23 11.39 -1.67 3.67
N ASP A 24 12.23 -1.35 4.66
CA ASP A 24 11.85 -1.38 6.08
C ASP A 24 10.65 -0.47 6.37
N LYS A 25 10.63 0.74 5.78
CA LYS A 25 9.50 1.67 5.91
C LYS A 25 8.24 1.16 5.24
N LEU A 26 8.35 0.54 4.07
CA LEU A 26 7.18 -0.05 3.40
C LEU A 26 6.55 -1.15 4.25
N VAL A 27 7.36 -2.05 4.81
CA VAL A 27 6.88 -3.13 5.69
C VAL A 27 6.25 -2.59 6.97
N GLU A 28 6.90 -1.62 7.62
CA GLU A 28 6.38 -0.98 8.83
C GLU A 28 5.01 -0.33 8.54
N ASN A 29 4.93 0.52 7.52
CA ASN A 29 3.70 1.22 7.19
C ASN A 29 2.60 0.27 6.73
N TYR A 30 2.93 -0.82 6.02
CA TYR A 30 1.97 -1.87 5.69
C TYR A 30 1.34 -2.48 6.95
N SER A 31 2.16 -2.84 7.92
CA SER A 31 1.68 -3.40 9.19
C SER A 31 0.78 -2.42 9.96
N ILE A 32 1.13 -1.12 9.97
CA ILE A 32 0.34 -0.08 10.63
C ILE A 32 -0.98 0.15 9.89
N CYS A 33 -0.95 0.31 8.56
CA CYS A 33 -2.13 0.60 7.76
C CYS A 33 -3.15 -0.55 7.82
N MET A 34 -2.70 -1.78 7.59
CA MET A 34 -3.60 -2.94 7.52
C MET A 34 -3.94 -3.53 8.89
N GLY A 35 -3.06 -3.40 9.88
CA GLY A 35 -3.20 -4.04 11.19
C GLY A 35 -3.57 -3.10 12.34
N GLY A 36 -3.43 -1.78 12.14
CA GLY A 36 -3.51 -0.76 13.19
C GLY A 36 -4.89 -0.15 13.40
N ALA A 37 -5.83 -0.28 12.46
CA ALA A 37 -7.18 0.26 12.64
C ALA A 37 -7.85 -0.34 13.89
N GLY A 38 -8.41 0.54 14.73
CA GLY A 38 -9.01 0.17 16.02
C GLY A 38 -8.02 -0.19 17.13
N LYS A 39 -6.70 -0.16 16.87
CA LYS A 39 -5.64 -0.46 17.86
C LYS A 39 -4.67 0.70 18.07
N LEU A 40 -4.44 1.49 17.02
CA LEU A 40 -3.58 2.65 17.01
C LEU A 40 -4.41 3.93 16.80
N PRO A 41 -3.87 5.12 17.14
CA PRO A 41 -4.52 6.38 16.81
C PRO A 41 -4.84 6.47 15.31
N GLY A 42 -6.01 7.01 14.97
CA GLY A 42 -6.45 7.13 13.58
C GLY A 42 -5.49 7.92 12.70
N GLU A 43 -4.83 8.95 13.27
CA GLU A 43 -3.79 9.72 12.60
C GLU A 43 -2.55 8.87 12.22
N THR A 44 -2.15 7.92 13.07
CA THR A 44 -1.01 7.04 12.81
C THR A 44 -1.32 6.08 11.67
N VAL A 45 -2.53 5.52 11.66
CA VAL A 45 -3.01 4.65 10.58
C VAL A 45 -3.14 5.44 9.27
N THR A 46 -3.71 6.65 9.34
CA THR A 46 -3.88 7.55 8.19
C THR A 46 -2.54 7.92 7.56
N ALA A 47 -1.54 8.25 8.36
CA ALA A 47 -0.19 8.57 7.89
C ALA A 47 0.45 7.36 7.20
N ALA A 48 0.33 6.17 7.79
CA ALA A 48 0.90 4.95 7.21
C ALA A 48 0.24 4.54 5.89
N CYS A 49 -1.09 4.58 5.82
CA CYS A 49 -1.79 4.30 4.57
C CYS A 49 -1.45 5.35 3.49
N THR A 50 -1.30 6.62 3.87
CA THR A 50 -0.90 7.68 2.93
C THR A 50 0.49 7.42 2.37
N TYR A 51 1.46 7.05 3.22
CA TYR A 51 2.80 6.68 2.77
C TYR A 51 2.77 5.55 1.74
N LEU A 52 2.00 4.48 1.98
CA LEU A 52 1.90 3.36 1.04
C LEU A 52 1.22 3.74 -0.28
N ILE A 53 0.24 4.64 -0.23
CA ILE A 53 -0.45 5.15 -1.42
C ILE A 53 0.51 6.01 -2.25
N ASP A 54 1.28 6.89 -1.60
CA ASP A 54 2.21 7.79 -2.28
C ASP A 54 3.41 7.05 -2.90
N GLU A 55 3.86 5.96 -2.26
CA GLU A 55 4.93 5.09 -2.77
C GLU A 55 4.43 4.06 -3.80
N ALA A 56 3.12 3.94 -4.01
CA ALA A 56 2.58 3.02 -5.01
C ALA A 56 2.89 3.53 -6.43
N ALA A 57 3.81 2.86 -7.11
CA ALA A 57 4.15 3.20 -8.50
C ALA A 57 2.95 3.12 -9.47
N VAL A 58 2.00 2.22 -9.17
CA VAL A 58 0.73 2.08 -9.87
C VAL A 58 -0.37 1.73 -8.87
N GLU A 59 -1.57 2.27 -9.10
CA GLU A 59 -2.75 1.91 -8.33
C GLU A 59 -3.29 0.54 -8.78
N ASN A 60 -3.57 -0.32 -7.81
CA ASN A 60 -4.17 -1.63 -8.02
C ASN A 60 -5.06 -2.00 -6.82
N GLU A 61 -5.53 -3.24 -6.75
CA GLU A 61 -6.40 -3.70 -5.67
C GLU A 61 -5.77 -3.53 -4.28
N VAL A 62 -4.45 -3.76 -4.15
CA VAL A 62 -3.71 -3.56 -2.88
C VAL A 62 -3.76 -2.10 -2.44
N THR A 63 -3.50 -1.17 -3.36
CA THR A 63 -3.67 0.27 -3.10
C THR A 63 -5.11 0.60 -2.74
N GLY A 64 -6.08 -0.08 -3.36
CA GLY A 64 -7.50 0.00 -3.00
C GLY A 64 -7.78 -0.32 -1.52
N TYR A 65 -7.14 -1.36 -0.96
CA TYR A 65 -7.27 -1.64 0.47
C TYR A 65 -6.66 -0.53 1.34
N PHE A 66 -5.54 0.09 0.94
CA PHE A 66 -4.98 1.22 1.68
C PHE A 66 -5.90 2.43 1.70
N TYR A 67 -6.57 2.73 0.57
CA TYR A 67 -7.63 3.74 0.53
C TYR A 67 -8.78 3.40 1.47
N ALA A 68 -9.22 2.14 1.52
CA ALA A 68 -10.28 1.72 2.43
C ALA A 68 -9.89 1.94 3.90
N MET A 69 -8.69 1.52 4.28
CA MET A 69 -8.18 1.68 5.63
C MET A 69 -8.00 3.15 6.02
N ARG A 70 -7.53 3.99 5.09
CA ARG A 70 -7.44 5.44 5.31
C ARG A 70 -8.81 6.08 5.49
N ALA A 71 -9.79 5.74 4.65
CA ALA A 71 -11.17 6.24 4.77
C ALA A 71 -11.82 5.86 6.12
N ILE A 72 -11.45 4.72 6.70
CA ILE A 72 -11.94 4.26 8.00
C ILE A 72 -11.27 5.02 9.17
N ALA A 73 -9.97 5.29 9.07
CA ALA A 73 -9.17 5.83 10.16
C ALA A 73 -9.10 7.37 10.20
N ASN A 74 -9.25 8.02 9.05
CA ASN A 74 -9.05 9.45 8.90
C ASN A 74 -10.30 10.24 9.32
N SER A 75 -10.09 11.47 9.80
CA SER A 75 -11.15 12.36 10.27
C SER A 75 -11.62 13.37 9.22
N ASP A 76 -10.89 13.53 8.12
CA ASP A 76 -11.30 14.37 6.99
C ASP A 76 -12.36 13.66 6.14
N ARG A 77 -13.62 14.05 6.31
CA ARG A 77 -14.76 13.46 5.60
C ARG A 77 -14.66 13.58 4.08
N SER A 78 -14.12 14.69 3.55
CA SER A 78 -14.02 14.88 2.10
C SER A 78 -12.98 13.94 1.50
N GLN A 79 -11.87 13.75 2.22
CA GLN A 79 -10.86 12.77 1.83
C GLN A 79 -11.42 11.35 1.94
N ASN A 80 -12.15 11.03 3.02
CA ASN A 80 -12.71 9.70 3.21
C ASN A 80 -13.71 9.33 2.11
N CYS A 81 -14.54 10.28 1.68
CA CYS A 81 -15.45 10.04 0.55
C CYS A 81 -14.66 9.78 -0.75
N SER A 82 -13.63 10.59 -1.02
CA SER A 82 -12.78 10.42 -2.20
C SER A 82 -12.09 9.05 -2.19
N ASP A 83 -11.55 8.65 -1.03
CA ASP A 83 -10.91 7.36 -0.81
C ASP A 83 -11.93 6.22 -1.00
N ALA A 84 -13.14 6.30 -0.42
CA ALA A 84 -14.18 5.28 -0.57
C ALA A 84 -14.60 5.07 -2.04
N LEU A 85 -14.70 6.16 -2.82
CA LEU A 85 -14.95 6.06 -4.26
C LEU A 85 -13.77 5.42 -4.99
N LYS A 86 -12.54 5.66 -4.54
CA LYS A 86 -11.33 5.04 -5.08
C LYS A 86 -11.30 3.54 -4.81
N VAL A 87 -11.75 3.10 -3.63
CA VAL A 87 -11.94 1.67 -3.31
C VAL A 87 -12.83 1.00 -4.34
N LYS A 88 -13.99 1.59 -4.67
CA LYS A 88 -14.91 1.05 -5.69
C LYS A 88 -14.30 0.97 -7.09
N GLN A 89 -13.37 1.85 -7.42
CA GLN A 89 -12.67 1.82 -8.71
C GLN A 89 -11.61 0.70 -8.77
N LEU A 90 -10.94 0.43 -7.65
CA LEU A 90 -9.76 -0.45 -7.61
C LEU A 90 -10.07 -1.87 -7.16
N ILE A 91 -11.09 -2.07 -6.32
CA ILE A 91 -11.48 -3.37 -5.79
C ILE A 91 -12.69 -3.90 -6.56
N THR A 92 -12.46 -4.95 -7.34
CA THR A 92 -13.48 -5.56 -8.21
C THR A 92 -14.02 -6.90 -7.69
N ASP A 93 -13.62 -7.34 -6.50
CA ASP A 93 -14.16 -8.58 -5.91
C ASP A 93 -15.67 -8.41 -5.64
N PRO A 94 -16.54 -9.17 -6.32
CA PRO A 94 -17.98 -9.04 -6.14
C PRO A 94 -18.43 -9.33 -4.70
N LYS A 95 -17.67 -10.09 -3.91
CA LYS A 95 -17.98 -10.38 -2.51
C LYS A 95 -17.85 -9.16 -1.61
N LEU A 96 -17.12 -8.14 -2.04
CA LEU A 96 -16.90 -6.91 -1.28
C LEU A 96 -17.85 -5.78 -1.67
N THR A 97 -18.72 -5.97 -2.67
CA THR A 97 -19.64 -4.95 -3.19
C THR A 97 -20.42 -4.24 -2.07
N ASP A 98 -21.10 -5.02 -1.21
CA ASP A 98 -21.91 -4.43 -0.13
C ASP A 98 -21.06 -3.69 0.90
N THR A 99 -19.84 -4.16 1.16
CA THR A 99 -18.90 -3.50 2.06
C THR A 99 -18.42 -2.16 1.48
N ILE A 100 -18.13 -2.13 0.17
CA ILE A 100 -17.69 -0.93 -0.55
C ILE A 100 -18.82 0.10 -0.60
N GLU A 101 -20.05 -0.31 -0.94
CA GLU A 101 -21.21 0.58 -0.94
C GLU A 101 -21.52 1.11 0.47
N GLY A 102 -21.38 0.27 1.50
CA GLY A 102 -21.46 0.69 2.90
C GLY A 102 -20.43 1.76 3.24
N LEU A 103 -19.16 1.56 2.87
CA LEU A 103 -18.07 2.52 3.08
C LEU A 103 -18.35 3.86 2.39
N ILE A 104 -18.84 3.83 1.15
CA ILE A 104 -19.25 5.04 0.40
C ILE A 104 -20.40 5.73 1.14
N SER A 105 -21.46 5.00 1.49
CA SER A 105 -22.62 5.57 2.18
C SER A 105 -22.24 6.24 3.50
N THR A 106 -21.31 5.66 4.26
CA THR A 106 -20.83 6.24 5.53
C THR A 106 -20.06 7.54 5.31
N ASN A 107 -19.22 7.61 4.29
CA ASN A 107 -18.27 8.72 4.14
C ASN A 107 -18.75 9.84 3.20
N CYS A 108 -19.63 9.54 2.25
CA CYS A 108 -20.09 10.48 1.21
C CYS A 108 -21.48 11.10 1.46
N SER A 109 -22.12 10.78 2.59
CA SER A 109 -23.44 11.32 2.96
C SER A 109 -23.39 12.69 3.62
#